data_AF-A0AAW6WAE1-F1
#
_entry.id   AF-A0AAW6WAE1-F1
#
_cell.length_a   1.000
_cell.length_b   1.000
_cell.length_c   1.000
_cell.angle_alpha   90.00
_cell.angle_beta   90.00
_cell.angle_gamma   90.00
#
_symmetry.space_group_name_H-M   'P 1'
#
loop_
_entity.id
_entity.type
_entity.pdbx_description
1 polymer ?
#
loop_
_entity_poly.entity_id
_entity_poly.type
_entity_poly.pdbx_seq_one_letter_code
_entity_poly.pdbx_strand_id
1 'polypeptide(L)'
;MEITKLITEPLPDGRKSRLYQDYIREINGYCITVPKGFITDGASVPRIFWTLFPPQGKYTPAAIIHDFLYSECNDTGINRTLADRIFLHIMKELGVSFFKRTAMYRAVRNFGESSWKQKIKNEGYKDVAIIDHTEEALKYYKSWYEILKL
;
A
#
# COMPACT_ATOMS: atom_id res chain seq x y z
N MET A 1 5.86 -9.27 -8.39
CA MET A 1 5.96 -10.70 -8.04
C MET A 1 5.94 -10.92 -6.52
N GLU A 2 5.27 -11.96 -6.04
CA GLU A 2 5.36 -12.40 -4.63
C GLU A 2 6.65 -13.19 -4.43
N ILE A 3 7.48 -12.81 -3.46
CA ILE A 3 8.76 -13.47 -3.16
C ILE A 3 8.61 -14.43 -1.97
N THR A 4 7.99 -13.97 -0.90
CA THR A 4 7.64 -14.81 0.25
C THR A 4 6.14 -14.98 0.34
N LYS A 5 5.71 -16.17 0.74
CA LYS A 5 4.29 -16.47 0.93
C LYS A 5 3.72 -15.59 2.04
N LEU A 6 2.58 -14.97 1.78
CA LEU A 6 1.84 -14.26 2.82
C LEU A 6 1.27 -15.23 3.87
N ILE A 7 1.71 -15.10 5.13
CA ILE A 7 1.22 -15.86 6.27
C ILE A 7 0.88 -14.90 7.41
N THR A 8 -0.39 -14.94 7.85
CA THR A 8 -0.90 -14.06 8.91
C THR A 8 -1.58 -14.88 10.01
N GLU A 9 -1.41 -14.45 11.25
CA GLU A 9 -2.11 -14.97 12.43
C GLU A 9 -3.20 -14.00 12.87
N PRO A 10 -4.46 -14.43 13.06
CA PRO A 10 -5.50 -13.56 13.60
C PRO A 10 -5.20 -13.22 15.06
N LEU A 11 -5.43 -11.96 15.44
CA LEU A 11 -5.35 -11.53 16.85
C LEU A 11 -6.65 -11.88 17.60
N PRO A 12 -6.61 -11.95 18.95
CA PRO A 12 -7.79 -12.28 19.76
C PRO A 12 -9.00 -11.36 19.56
N ASP A 13 -8.79 -10.16 19.01
CA ASP A 13 -9.85 -9.21 18.68
C ASP A 13 -10.70 -9.62 17.46
N GLY A 14 -10.25 -10.62 16.69
CA GLY A 14 -10.91 -11.13 15.48
C GLY A 14 -10.97 -10.15 14.32
N ARG A 15 -10.32 -8.98 14.43
CA ARG A 15 -10.37 -7.90 13.43
C ARG A 15 -9.02 -7.65 12.79
N LYS A 16 -7.94 -7.81 13.56
CA LYS A 16 -6.58 -7.55 13.11
C LYS A 16 -5.85 -8.87 12.93
N SER A 17 -4.90 -8.84 12.01
CA SER A 17 -3.99 -9.95 11.78
C SER A 17 -2.55 -9.47 11.91
N ARG A 18 -1.70 -10.36 12.41
CA ARG A 18 -0.26 -10.13 12.55
C ARG A 18 0.49 -10.97 11.53
N LEU A 19 1.48 -10.40 10.85
CA LEU A 19 2.34 -11.18 9.96
C LEU A 19 3.19 -12.16 10.77
N TYR A 20 3.14 -13.45 10.38
CA TYR A 20 3.92 -14.50 11.03
C TYR A 20 5.41 -14.46 10.63
N GLN A 21 5.68 -13.98 9.42
CA GLN A 21 7.00 -13.87 8.81
C GLN A 21 7.10 -12.60 7.97
N ASP A 22 8.30 -12.26 7.54
CA ASP A 22 8.51 -11.16 6.61
C ASP A 22 7.78 -11.44 5.29
N TYR A 23 6.96 -10.48 4.87
CA TYR A 23 6.27 -10.54 3.60
C TYR A 23 6.98 -9.64 2.59
N ILE A 24 7.56 -10.26 1.56
CA ILE A 24 8.40 -9.61 0.57
C ILE A 24 7.71 -9.67 -0.78
N ARG A 25 7.55 -8.50 -1.38
CA ARG A 25 6.85 -8.32 -2.64
C ARG A 25 7.70 -7.46 -3.56
N GLU A 26 8.06 -8.02 -4.70
CA GLU A 26 8.81 -7.32 -5.73
C GLU A 26 7.86 -6.56 -6.66
N ILE A 27 8.22 -5.33 -7.01
CA ILE A 27 7.54 -4.46 -7.97
C ILE A 27 8.59 -4.01 -8.98
N ASN A 28 8.56 -4.58 -10.18
CA ASN A 28 9.46 -4.22 -11.28
C ASN A 28 10.97 -4.19 -10.91
N GLY A 29 11.42 -5.12 -10.06
CA GLY A 29 12.79 -5.21 -9.57
C GLY A 29 13.07 -4.52 -8.22
N TYR A 30 12.08 -3.83 -7.64
CA TYR A 30 12.18 -3.24 -6.30
C TYR A 30 11.44 -4.08 -5.26
N CYS A 31 12.13 -4.50 -4.19
CA CYS A 31 11.53 -5.29 -3.12
C CYS A 31 10.98 -4.41 -2.00
N ILE A 32 9.69 -4.57 -1.69
CA ILE A 32 9.08 -4.04 -0.48
C ILE A 32 8.99 -5.17 0.53
N THR A 33 9.58 -4.96 1.71
CA THR A 33 9.55 -5.90 2.83
C THR A 33 8.65 -5.37 3.93
N VAL A 34 7.58 -6.10 4.23
CA VAL A 34 6.76 -5.87 5.42
C VAL A 34 7.28 -6.78 6.53
N PRO A 35 7.73 -6.22 7.66
CA PRO A 35 8.39 -7.01 8.69
C PRO A 35 7.42 -7.95 9.41
N LYS A 36 7.95 -9.10 9.85
CA LYS A 36 7.29 -9.99 10.80
C LYS A 36 6.78 -9.21 12.00
N GLY A 37 5.58 -9.55 12.45
CA GLY A 37 4.94 -8.88 13.58
C GLY A 37 4.18 -7.61 13.21
N PHE A 38 4.24 -7.15 11.95
CA PHE A 38 3.40 -6.06 11.48
C PHE A 38 1.92 -6.42 11.66
N ILE A 39 1.15 -5.49 12.23
CA ILE A 39 -0.28 -5.65 12.49
C ILE A 39 -1.04 -4.88 11.42
N THR A 40 -1.90 -5.59 10.70
CA THR A 40 -2.70 -5.09 9.59
C THR A 40 -4.17 -5.44 9.85
N ASP A 41 -5.08 -4.55 9.48
CA ASP A 41 -6.52 -4.85 9.41
C ASP A 41 -6.96 -5.25 7.98
N GLY A 42 -6.01 -5.31 7.05
CA GLY A 42 -6.22 -5.70 5.66
C GLY A 42 -6.87 -4.56 4.88
N ALA A 43 -7.92 -4.87 4.10
CA ALA A 43 -8.66 -3.81 3.44
C ALA A 43 -9.59 -3.14 4.46
N SER A 44 -9.16 -2.00 5.03
CA SER A 44 -9.98 -1.10 5.86
C SER A 44 -11.08 -0.41 5.03
N VAL A 45 -12.02 -1.21 4.56
CA VAL A 45 -13.16 -0.81 3.75
C VAL A 45 -14.35 -0.57 4.70
N PRO A 46 -15.03 0.59 4.64
CA PRO A 46 -16.26 0.80 5.40
C PRO A 46 -17.29 -0.30 5.11
N ARG A 47 -17.99 -0.79 6.15
CA ARG A 47 -18.89 -1.96 6.05
C ARG A 47 -19.91 -1.89 4.92
N ILE A 48 -20.38 -0.70 4.57
CA ILE A 48 -21.34 -0.49 3.48
C ILE A 48 -20.80 -0.93 2.10
N PHE A 49 -19.48 -0.98 1.95
CA PHE A 49 -18.80 -1.38 0.73
C PHE A 49 -18.38 -2.85 0.73
N TRP A 50 -18.61 -3.61 1.82
CA TRP A 50 -18.19 -5.02 1.94
C TRP A 50 -18.88 -5.95 0.93
N THR A 51 -20.10 -5.62 0.51
CA THR A 51 -20.82 -6.36 -0.53
C THR A 51 -20.08 -6.33 -1.87
N LEU A 52 -19.34 -5.25 -2.15
CA LEU A 52 -18.59 -5.06 -3.39
C LEU A 52 -17.09 -5.37 -3.22
N PHE A 53 -16.55 -5.07 -2.04
CA PHE A 53 -15.15 -5.23 -1.65
C PHE A 53 -15.08 -5.89 -0.26
N PRO A 54 -15.15 -7.23 -0.19
CA PRO A 54 -15.02 -7.94 1.08
C PRO A 54 -13.70 -7.59 1.81
N PRO A 55 -13.59 -7.77 3.13
CA PRO A 55 -12.35 -7.44 3.86
C PRO A 55 -11.11 -8.19 3.36
N GLN A 56 -11.33 -9.40 2.82
CA GLN A 56 -10.29 -10.29 2.31
C GLN A 56 -10.65 -10.75 0.89
N GLY A 57 -9.62 -10.93 0.06
CA GLY A 57 -9.78 -11.40 -1.31
C GLY A 57 -8.48 -11.37 -2.08
N LYS A 58 -8.57 -11.40 -3.42
CA LYS A 58 -7.39 -11.37 -4.29
C LYS A 58 -6.48 -10.14 -4.10
N TYR A 59 -6.99 -9.06 -3.50
CA TYR A 59 -6.22 -7.83 -3.20
C TYR A 59 -5.62 -7.79 -1.80
N THR A 60 -5.83 -8.79 -0.95
CA THR A 60 -5.26 -8.80 0.41
C THR A 60 -3.74 -8.56 0.41
N PRO A 61 -2.94 -9.17 -0.48
CA PRO A 61 -1.50 -8.87 -0.53
C PRO A 61 -1.19 -7.42 -0.91
N ALA A 62 -2.05 -6.78 -1.71
CA ALA A 62 -1.95 -5.35 -2.03
C ALA A 62 -2.29 -4.48 -0.82
N ALA A 63 -3.34 -4.84 -0.06
CA ALA A 63 -3.78 -4.11 1.12
C ALA A 63 -2.71 -4.11 2.22
N ILE A 64 -2.04 -5.25 2.45
CA ILE A 64 -0.99 -5.34 3.48
C ILE A 64 0.23 -4.46 3.13
N ILE A 65 0.63 -4.42 1.86
CA ILE A 65 1.70 -3.53 1.40
C ILE A 65 1.27 -2.06 1.57
N HIS A 66 0.01 -1.74 1.23
CA HIS A 66 -0.54 -0.39 1.38
C HIS A 66 -0.57 0.04 2.84
N ASP A 67 -1.09 -0.80 3.75
CA ASP A 67 -1.10 -0.56 5.20
C ASP A 67 0.29 -0.30 5.74
N PHE A 68 1.28 -1.09 5.32
CA PHE A 68 2.67 -0.89 5.73
C PHE A 68 3.19 0.48 5.28
N LEU A 69 3.00 0.84 4.01
CA LEU A 69 3.42 2.13 3.47
C LEU A 69 2.70 3.31 4.14
N TYR A 70 1.46 3.12 4.59
CA TYR A 70 0.66 4.10 5.31
C TYR A 70 1.01 4.21 6.80
N SER A 71 1.58 3.15 7.38
CA SER A 71 2.00 3.10 8.78
C SER A 71 3.21 3.99 9.09
N GLU A 72 3.48 4.19 10.38
CA GLU A 72 4.66 4.90 10.90
C GLU A 72 5.97 4.15 10.60
N CYS A 73 5.87 2.84 10.32
CA CYS A 73 7.00 1.93 10.09
C CYS A 73 7.54 1.95 8.66
N ASN A 74 6.88 2.67 7.73
CA ASN A 74 7.40 2.82 6.38
C ASN A 74 8.76 3.54 6.43
N ASP A 75 9.80 2.84 5.99
CA ASP A 75 11.17 3.31 5.91
C ASP A 75 11.69 3.37 4.46
N THR A 76 10.81 3.14 3.48
CA THR A 76 11.16 3.10 2.06
C THR A 76 11.35 4.50 1.45
N GLY A 77 10.79 5.55 2.06
CA GLY A 77 10.72 6.89 1.46
C GLY A 77 9.66 7.02 0.35
N ILE A 78 8.80 6.02 0.18
CA ILE A 78 7.64 6.06 -0.72
C ILE A 78 6.54 6.89 -0.07
N ASN A 79 6.06 7.90 -0.81
CA ASN A 79 5.01 8.79 -0.37
C ASN A 79 3.60 8.22 -0.63
N ARG A 80 2.58 8.94 -0.18
CA ARG A 80 1.18 8.53 -0.31
C ARG A 80 0.78 8.23 -1.76
N THR A 81 1.11 9.14 -2.68
CA THR A 81 0.71 9.00 -4.09
C THR A 81 1.33 7.78 -4.75
N LEU A 82 2.61 7.49 -4.48
CA LEU A 82 3.25 6.28 -4.97
C LEU A 82 2.72 5.02 -4.27
N ALA A 83 2.43 5.07 -2.97
CA ALA A 83 1.81 3.97 -2.25
C ALA A 83 0.45 3.57 -2.85
N ASP A 84 -0.39 4.55 -3.19
CA ASP A 84 -1.68 4.32 -3.87
C ASP A 84 -1.51 3.73 -5.27
N ARG A 85 -0.49 4.18 -6.02
CA ARG A 85 -0.16 3.61 -7.35
C ARG A 85 0.35 2.18 -7.25
N ILE A 86 1.21 1.89 -6.28
CA ILE A 86 1.69 0.54 -5.96
C ILE A 86 0.51 -0.37 -5.64
N PHE A 87 -0.43 0.09 -4.82
CA PHE A 87 -1.64 -0.65 -4.50
C PHE A 87 -2.45 -1.02 -5.75
N LEU A 88 -2.69 -0.05 -6.65
CA LEU A 88 -3.36 -0.29 -7.93
C LEU A 88 -2.59 -1.28 -8.82
N HIS A 89 -1.26 -1.15 -8.87
CA HIS A 89 -0.39 -2.01 -9.67
C HIS A 89 -0.41 -3.46 -9.17
N ILE A 90 -0.25 -3.68 -7.87
CA ILE A 90 -0.31 -5.02 -7.26
C ILE A 90 -1.68 -5.65 -7.53
N MET A 91 -2.78 -4.90 -7.39
CA MET A 91 -4.12 -5.41 -7.72
C MET A 91 -4.25 -5.80 -9.20
N LYS A 92 -3.62 -5.04 -10.11
CA LYS A 92 -3.58 -5.39 -11.54
C LYS A 92 -2.84 -6.71 -11.77
N GLU A 93 -1.70 -6.91 -11.13
CA GLU A 93 -0.95 -8.17 -11.23
C GLU A 93 -1.70 -9.37 -10.62
N LEU A 94 -2.43 -9.16 -9.54
CA LEU A 94 -3.26 -10.19 -8.89
C LEU A 94 -4.56 -10.49 -9.64
N GLY A 95 -4.75 -9.93 -10.84
CA GLY A 95 -5.91 -10.18 -11.69
C GLY A 95 -7.22 -9.63 -11.12
N VAL A 96 -7.16 -8.60 -10.28
CA VAL A 96 -8.36 -7.89 -9.80
C VAL A 96 -8.98 -7.13 -10.98
N SER A 97 -10.30 -7.29 -11.16
CA SER A 97 -11.01 -6.68 -12.29
C SER A 97 -10.81 -5.16 -12.34
N PHE A 98 -10.74 -4.62 -13.57
CA PHE A 98 -10.44 -3.21 -13.81
C PHE A 98 -11.35 -2.26 -13.01
N PHE A 99 -12.66 -2.52 -13.00
CA PHE A 99 -13.63 -1.72 -12.25
C PHE A 99 -13.36 -1.77 -10.74
N LYS A 100 -13.09 -2.96 -10.19
CA LYS A 100 -12.85 -3.15 -8.77
C LYS A 100 -11.58 -2.42 -8.32
N ARG A 101 -10.45 -2.63 -9.00
CA ARG A 101 -9.18 -1.98 -8.64
C ARG A 101 -9.22 -0.46 -8.81
N THR A 102 -9.92 0.04 -9.83
CA THR A 102 -10.06 1.49 -10.07
C THR A 102 -10.92 2.16 -9.01
N ALA A 103 -12.01 1.51 -8.59
CA ALA A 103 -12.84 2.00 -7.49
C ALA A 103 -12.06 2.05 -6.16
N MET A 104 -11.32 0.98 -5.83
CA MET A 104 -10.48 0.95 -4.64
C MET A 104 -9.37 2.00 -4.68
N TYR A 105 -8.70 2.18 -5.82
CA TYR A 105 -7.70 3.24 -6.02
C TYR A 105 -8.28 4.63 -5.82
N ARG A 106 -9.44 4.93 -6.41
CA ARG A 106 -10.12 6.23 -6.22
C ARG A 106 -10.51 6.45 -4.77
N ALA A 107 -10.95 5.40 -4.07
CA ALA A 107 -11.29 5.50 -2.65
C ALA A 107 -10.09 5.90 -1.80
N VAL A 108 -8.93 5.24 -1.96
CA VAL A 108 -7.73 5.58 -1.19
C VAL A 108 -7.17 6.96 -1.56
N ARG A 109 -7.26 7.37 -2.83
CA ARG A 109 -6.85 8.71 -3.26
C ARG A 109 -7.65 9.84 -2.61
N ASN A 110 -8.97 9.65 -2.48
CA ASN A 110 -9.88 10.68 -1.99
C ASN A 110 -10.03 10.67 -0.46
N PHE A 111 -9.96 9.49 0.17
CA PHE A 111 -10.27 9.32 1.59
C PHE A 111 -9.13 8.74 2.43
N GLY A 112 -8.04 8.26 1.81
CA GLY A 112 -6.94 7.64 2.54
C GLY A 112 -6.07 8.61 3.33
N GLU A 113 -6.16 9.92 3.08
CA GLU A 113 -5.34 10.94 3.73
C GLU A 113 -5.39 10.88 5.26
N SER A 114 -6.58 10.66 5.83
CA SER A 114 -6.75 10.56 7.29
C SER A 114 -6.05 9.37 7.92
N SER A 115 -5.73 8.35 7.13
CA SER A 115 -5.05 7.13 7.58
C SER A 115 -3.53 7.18 7.35
N TRP A 116 -3.03 8.20 6.63
CA TRP A 116 -1.60 8.37 6.40
C TRP A 116 -0.92 8.88 7.67
N LYS A 117 -0.02 8.05 8.21
CA LYS A 117 0.72 8.40 9.43
C LYS A 117 2.08 9.01 9.12
N GLN A 118 2.55 9.89 10.00
CA GLN A 118 3.92 10.41 9.96
C GLN A 118 4.92 9.28 10.21
N LYS A 119 6.05 9.28 9.49
CA LYS A 119 7.01 8.17 9.55
C LYS A 119 8.06 8.42 10.61
N ILE A 120 8.49 7.34 11.28
CA ILE A 120 9.54 7.42 12.30
C ILE A 120 10.91 7.67 11.67
N LYS A 121 11.18 7.06 10.50
CA LYS A 121 12.49 7.12 9.84
C LYS A 121 12.52 8.07 8.64
N ASN A 122 11.64 7.87 7.65
CA ASN A 122 11.68 8.60 6.39
C ASN A 122 10.30 8.68 5.74
N GLU A 123 9.69 9.86 5.73
CA GLU A 123 8.39 10.09 5.05
C GLU A 123 8.54 10.22 3.52
N GLY A 124 9.76 10.36 3.02
CA GLY A 124 10.01 10.72 1.63
C GLY A 124 9.61 12.16 1.35
N TYR A 125 9.34 12.45 0.08
CA TYR A 125 8.81 13.74 -0.34
C TYR A 125 7.31 13.80 -0.02
N LYS A 126 6.91 14.81 0.78
CA LYS A 126 5.52 15.04 1.16
C LYS A 126 4.83 15.83 0.06
N ASP A 127 3.81 15.24 -0.55
CA ASP A 127 3.02 15.92 -1.57
C ASP A 127 2.39 17.20 -1.01
N VAL A 128 2.81 18.34 -1.53
CA VAL A 128 2.13 19.62 -1.31
C VAL A 128 1.19 19.81 -2.51
N ALA A 129 -0.10 20.03 -2.25
CA ALA A 129 -1.13 19.74 -3.22
C ALA A 129 -1.12 20.65 -4.48
N ILE A 130 -1.59 20.05 -5.58
CA ILE A 130 -1.99 20.64 -6.88
C ILE A 130 -0.81 21.04 -7.78
N ILE A 131 -0.14 20.02 -8.34
CA ILE A 131 0.95 20.17 -9.30
C ILE A 131 2.19 20.83 -8.67
N ASP A 132 2.89 20.06 -7.84
CA ASP A 132 4.22 20.44 -7.42
C ASP A 132 5.22 20.15 -8.56
N HIS A 133 5.70 21.24 -9.18
CA HIS A 133 6.73 21.26 -10.22
C HIS A 133 8.11 21.67 -9.67
N THR A 134 8.29 21.64 -8.35
CA THR A 134 9.61 21.87 -7.76
C THR A 134 10.62 20.86 -8.28
N GLU A 135 11.88 21.27 -8.36
CA GLU A 135 12.96 20.39 -8.78
C GLU A 135 13.07 19.18 -7.87
N GLU A 136 12.80 19.35 -6.57
CA GLU A 136 12.76 18.29 -5.57
C GLU A 136 11.67 17.26 -5.89
N ALA A 137 10.44 17.70 -6.15
CA ALA A 137 9.33 16.81 -6.50
C ALA A 137 9.62 16.08 -7.82
N LEU A 138 10.09 16.80 -8.85
CA LEU A 138 10.42 16.22 -10.15
C LEU A 138 11.53 15.16 -10.02
N LYS A 139 12.59 15.45 -9.25
CA LYS A 139 13.69 14.51 -9.02
C LYS A 139 13.23 13.29 -8.23
N TYR A 140 12.41 13.49 -7.19
CA TYR A 140 11.81 12.42 -6.40
C TYR A 140 10.95 11.48 -7.24
N TYR A 141 10.01 12.04 -8.01
CA TYR A 141 9.12 11.24 -8.83
C TYR A 141 9.88 10.55 -9.97
N LYS A 142 10.84 11.23 -10.59
CA LYS A 142 11.70 10.65 -11.62
C LYS A 142 12.43 9.42 -11.10
N SER A 143 13.09 9.51 -9.94
CA SER A 143 13.83 8.37 -9.38
C SER A 143 12.90 7.19 -9.08
N TRP A 144 11.74 7.44 -8.49
CA TRP A 144 10.78 6.37 -8.20
C TRP A 144 10.14 5.76 -9.44
N TYR A 145 9.85 6.54 -10.48
CA TYR A 145 9.34 6.00 -11.74
C TYR A 145 10.40 5.19 -12.49
N GLU A 146 11.67 5.58 -12.42
CA GLU A 146 12.78 4.78 -12.99
C GLU A 146 12.93 3.43 -12.27
N ILE A 147 12.80 3.42 -10.94
CA ILE A 147 12.88 2.20 -10.11
C ILE A 147 11.64 1.32 -10.27
N LEU A 148 10.45 1.89 -10.07
CA LEU A 148 9.20 1.13 -9.96
C LEU A 148 8.51 0.93 -11.30
N LYS A 149 8.83 1.70 -12.35
CA LYS A 149 8.23 1.60 -13.70
C LYS A 149 6.68 1.58 -13.67
N LEU A 150 6.09 2.46 -12.86
CA LEU A 150 4.64 2.59 -12.60
C LEU A 150 3.94 3.67 -13.42
#